data_AF-A0AAW2J9K1-F1
#
_entry.id   AF-A0AAW2J9K1-F1
#
_cell.length_a   1.000
_cell.length_b   1.000
_cell.length_c   1.000
_cell.angle_alpha   90.00
_cell.angle_beta   90.00
_cell.angle_gamma   90.00
#
_symmetry.space_group_name_H-M   'P 1'
#
loop_
_entity.id
_entity.type
_entity.pdbx_description
1 polymer ?
#
loop_
_entity_poly.entity_id
_entity_poly.type
_entity_poly.pdbx_seq_one_letter_code
_entity_poly.pdbx_strand_id
1 'polypeptide(L)'
;MKELRLHSMKSHDCHVFMQKLIPIAFREMLPESVWSVLTEVNLLFQILCSTTLDVNRVQELEARVAIILCNLEKIFPPSFFDSLEHLIVHLPYEARVGGPV
;
A
#
# COMPACT_ATOMS: atom_id res chain seq x y z
N MET A 1 10.63 -23.50 10.95
CA MET A 1 9.76 -22.36 11.30
C MET A 1 8.32 -22.82 11.23
N LYS A 2 7.48 -22.47 12.21
CA LYS A 2 6.03 -22.59 12.04
C LYS A 2 5.60 -21.54 11.02
N GLU A 3 5.01 -21.94 9.90
CA GLU A 3 4.44 -20.99 8.96
C GLU A 3 3.27 -20.26 9.63
N LEU A 4 3.40 -18.95 9.81
CA LEU A 4 2.31 -18.09 10.27
C LEU A 4 1.57 -17.60 9.02
N ARG A 5 0.54 -18.34 8.61
CA ARG A 5 -0.33 -17.96 7.48
C ARG A 5 -1.61 -17.31 8.00
N LEU A 6 -2.00 -16.19 7.40
CA LEU A 6 -3.35 -15.66 7.53
C LEU A 6 -4.28 -16.52 6.67
N HIS A 7 -5.24 -17.17 7.29
CA HIS A 7 -6.21 -18.03 6.60
C HIS A 7 -7.61 -17.40 6.64
N SER A 8 -8.45 -17.77 5.66
CA SER A 8 -9.88 -17.42 5.63
C SER A 8 -10.22 -15.93 5.44
N MET A 9 -9.31 -15.12 4.92
CA MET A 9 -9.60 -13.74 4.53
C MET A 9 -10.22 -13.70 3.13
N LYS A 10 -11.37 -13.03 2.98
CA LYS A 10 -11.91 -12.69 1.65
C LYS A 10 -11.20 -11.46 1.10
N SER A 11 -11.37 -11.18 -0.19
CA SER A 11 -10.80 -9.99 -0.84
C SER A 11 -11.13 -8.70 -0.10
N HIS A 12 -12.39 -8.55 0.36
CA HIS A 12 -12.82 -7.43 1.19
C HIS A 12 -11.98 -7.30 2.48
N ASP A 13 -11.75 -8.41 3.17
CA ASP A 13 -10.98 -8.41 4.43
C ASP A 13 -9.52 -8.04 4.17
N CYS A 14 -8.94 -8.51 3.06
CA CYS A 14 -7.60 -8.12 2.63
C CYS A 14 -7.52 -6.62 2.30
N HIS A 15 -8.53 -6.08 1.60
CA HIS A 15 -8.61 -4.64 1.31
C HIS A 15 -8.68 -3.80 2.58
N VAL A 16 -9.55 -4.16 3.52
CA VAL A 16 -9.66 -3.48 4.81
C VAL A 16 -8.35 -3.60 5.60
N PHE A 17 -7.71 -4.77 5.58
CA PHE A 17 -6.45 -4.98 6.26
C PHE A 17 -5.35 -4.06 5.71
N MET A 18 -5.21 -4.03 4.37
CA MET A 18 -4.25 -3.20 3.66
C MET A 18 -4.48 -1.70 3.87
N GLN A 19 -5.75 -1.27 3.92
CA GLN A 19 -6.11 0.13 4.05
C GLN A 19 -6.16 0.63 5.49
N LYS A 20 -6.34 -0.22 6.50
CA LYS A 20 -6.64 0.25 7.87
C LYS A 20 -5.82 -0.42 8.95
N LEU A 21 -5.47 -1.70 8.79
CA LEU A 21 -4.99 -2.51 9.90
C LEU A 21 -3.48 -2.71 9.88
N ILE A 22 -2.81 -2.69 8.72
CA ILE A 22 -1.35 -2.89 8.61
C ILE A 22 -0.55 -2.07 9.63
N PRO A 23 -0.72 -0.73 9.73
CA PRO A 23 0.12 0.07 10.64
C PRO A 23 -0.12 -0.27 12.11
N ILE A 24 -1.35 -0.65 12.47
CA ILE A 24 -1.74 -0.95 13.85
C ILE A 24 -1.30 -2.37 14.23
N ALA A 25 -1.58 -3.33 13.35
CA ALA A 25 -1.30 -4.74 13.57
C ALA A 25 0.20 -5.02 13.72
N PHE A 26 1.04 -4.24 13.02
CA PHE A 26 2.48 -4.52 12.96
C PHE A 26 3.38 -3.51 13.68
N ARG A 27 2.82 -2.46 14.31
CA ARG A 27 3.58 -1.37 14.98
C ARG A 27 4.71 -1.86 15.86
N GLU A 28 4.40 -2.80 16.75
CA GLU A 28 5.33 -3.34 17.74
C GLU A 28 5.92 -4.71 17.33
N MET A 29 5.60 -5.18 16.12
CA MET A 29 5.99 -6.51 15.64
C MET A 29 7.10 -6.48 14.60
N LEU A 30 7.23 -5.37 13.86
CA LEU A 30 8.19 -5.24 12.76
C LEU A 30 9.27 -4.20 13.10
N PRO A 31 10.47 -4.33 12.52
CA PRO A 31 11.45 -3.25 12.56
C PRO A 31 10.86 -1.96 11.99
N GLU A 32 11.23 -0.82 12.57
CA GLU A 32 10.69 0.50 12.19
C GLU A 32 10.84 0.79 10.69
N SER A 33 11.94 0.35 10.07
CA SER A 33 12.16 0.50 8.62
C SER A 33 11.13 -0.25 7.78
N VAL A 34 10.73 -1.45 8.18
CA VAL A 34 9.72 -2.26 7.48
C VAL A 34 8.33 -1.68 7.75
N TRP A 35 8.03 -1.38 9.01
CA TRP A 35 6.74 -0.82 9.42
C TRP A 35 6.45 0.52 8.74
N SER A 36 7.46 1.39 8.63
CA SER A 36 7.34 2.70 7.99
C SER A 36 6.93 2.57 6.53
N VAL A 37 7.59 1.69 5.76
CA VAL A 37 7.26 1.48 4.35
C VAL A 37 5.88 0.86 4.17
N LEU A 38 5.51 -0.13 5.00
CA LEU A 38 4.16 -0.71 4.98
C LEU A 38 3.08 0.34 5.33
N THR A 39 3.41 1.31 6.17
CA THR A 39 2.52 2.42 6.51
C THR A 39 2.34 3.38 5.33
N GLU A 40 3.39 3.65 4.55
CA GLU A 40 3.28 4.43 3.31
C GLU A 40 2.38 3.73 2.27
N VAL A 41 2.53 2.41 2.10
CA VAL A 41 1.66 1.61 1.22
C VAL A 41 0.21 1.65 1.71
N ASN A 42 -0.04 1.50 3.01
CA ASN A 42 -1.38 1.65 3.59
C ASN A 42 -1.97 3.04 3.30
N LEU A 43 -1.18 4.11 3.46
CA LEU A 43 -1.62 5.48 3.19
C LEU A 43 -2.00 5.69 1.72
N LEU A 44 -1.21 5.13 0.80
CA LEU A 44 -1.51 5.15 -0.63
C LEU A 44 -2.91 4.58 -0.90
N PHE A 45 -3.22 3.39 -0.39
CA PHE A 45 -4.53 2.77 -0.59
C PHE A 45 -5.66 3.49 0.16
N GLN A 46 -5.39 4.12 1.31
CA GLN A 46 -6.39 4.96 1.97
C GLN A 46 -6.79 6.18 1.14
N ILE A 47 -5.83 6.80 0.44
CA ILE A 47 -6.10 7.96 -0.41
C ILE A 47 -6.88 7.51 -1.66
N LEU A 48 -6.40 6.46 -2.34
CA LEU A 48 -6.98 6.00 -3.60
C LEU A 48 -8.39 5.42 -3.45
N CYS A 49 -8.66 4.72 -2.35
CA CYS A 49 -9.97 4.11 -2.09
C CYS A 49 -10.88 4.98 -1.21
N SER A 50 -10.58 6.28 -1.09
CA SER A 50 -11.46 7.22 -0.41
C SER A 50 -12.72 7.46 -1.24
N THR A 51 -13.88 7.52 -0.57
CA THR A 51 -15.16 7.85 -1.21
C THR A 51 -15.18 9.25 -1.83
N THR A 52 -14.29 10.12 -1.36
CA THR A 52 -14.03 11.45 -1.91
C THR A 52 -12.54 11.60 -2.19
N LEU A 53 -12.18 11.93 -3.42
CA LEU A 53 -10.80 12.18 -3.80
C LEU A 53 -10.45 13.65 -3.63
N ASP A 54 -9.48 13.91 -2.76
CA ASP A 54 -8.81 15.21 -2.69
C ASP A 54 -7.71 15.27 -3.75
N VAL A 55 -7.94 16.06 -4.80
CA VAL A 55 -7.03 16.20 -5.94
C VAL A 55 -5.62 16.58 -5.50
N ASN A 56 -5.46 17.42 -4.48
CA ASN A 56 -4.13 17.85 -4.02
C ASN A 56 -3.37 16.67 -3.40
N ARG A 57 -4.06 15.85 -2.60
CA ARG A 57 -3.47 14.66 -1.98
C ARG A 57 -3.13 13.60 -3.03
N VAL A 58 -3.95 13.45 -4.05
CA VAL A 58 -3.69 12.52 -5.16
C VAL A 58 -2.46 12.99 -5.98
N GLN A 59 -2.33 14.29 -6.24
CA GLN A 59 -1.14 14.84 -6.92
C GLN A 59 0.14 14.69 -6.10
N GLU A 60 0.08 14.88 -4.79
CA GLU A 60 1.22 14.58 -3.90
C GLU A 60 1.59 13.09 -3.98
N LEU A 61 0.57 12.22 -4.00
CA LEU A 61 0.75 10.78 -4.10
C LEU A 61 1.35 10.37 -5.46
N GLU A 62 0.95 10.99 -6.57
CA GLU A 62 1.57 10.80 -7.90
C GLU A 62 3.07 11.09 -7.86
N ALA A 63 3.51 12.14 -7.16
CA ALA A 63 4.92 12.48 -7.04
C ALA A 63 5.71 11.53 -6.13
N ARG A 64 5.03 10.87 -5.17
CA ARG A 64 5.65 10.04 -4.14
C ARG A 64 5.59 8.54 -4.42
N VAL A 65 4.65 8.07 -5.22
CA VAL A 65 4.38 6.62 -5.36
C VAL A 65 5.59 5.83 -5.85
N ALA A 66 6.39 6.38 -6.76
CA ALA A 66 7.62 5.75 -7.21
C ALA A 66 8.64 5.61 -6.05
N ILE A 67 8.72 6.59 -5.15
CA ILE A 67 9.59 6.54 -3.97
C ILE A 67 9.11 5.47 -2.99
N ILE A 68 7.80 5.38 -2.76
CA ILE A 68 7.19 4.35 -1.90
C ILE A 68 7.53 2.95 -2.43
N LEU A 69 7.36 2.74 -3.74
CA LEU A 69 7.69 1.46 -4.37
C LEU A 69 9.18 1.14 -4.26
N CYS A 70 10.07 2.10 -4.56
CA CYS A 70 11.51 1.90 -4.40
C CYS A 70 11.91 1.62 -2.93
N ASN A 71 11.22 2.22 -1.96
CA ASN A 71 11.47 1.94 -0.54
C ASN A 71 11.02 0.52 -0.17
N LEU A 72 9.94 0.02 -0.78
CA LEU A 72 9.49 -1.36 -0.62
C LEU A 72 10.50 -2.35 -1.21
N GLU A 73 11.00 -2.09 -2.42
CA GLU A 73 12.01 -2.91 -3.10
C GLU A 73 13.36 -2.97 -2.36
N LYS A 74 13.73 -1.93 -1.61
CA LYS A 74 14.93 -1.94 -0.77
C LYS A 74 14.83 -2.88 0.44
N ILE A 75 13.61 -3.19 0.88
CA ILE A 75 13.34 -3.98 2.08
C ILE A 75 13.07 -5.45 1.74
N PHE A 76 12.28 -5.70 0.69
CA PHE A 76 11.85 -7.04 0.32
C PHE A 76 12.73 -7.62 -0.79
N PRO A 77 12.96 -8.95 -0.81
CA PRO A 77 13.77 -9.58 -1.85
C PRO A 77 13.09 -9.43 -3.23
N PRO A 78 13.85 -9.42 -4.34
CA PRO A 78 13.27 -9.33 -5.68
C PRO A 78 12.20 -10.38 -5.99
N SER A 79 12.30 -11.58 -5.38
CA SER A 79 11.30 -12.64 -5.52
C SER A 79 9.94 -12.35 -4.89
N PHE A 80 9.84 -11.27 -4.10
CA PHE A 80 8.57 -10.80 -3.53
C PHE A 80 7.73 -10.06 -4.57
N PHE A 81 8.34 -9.50 -5.60
CA PHE A 81 7.67 -8.65 -6.58
C PHE A 81 7.46 -9.40 -7.89
N ASP A 82 6.23 -9.37 -8.39
CA ASP A 82 5.90 -9.61 -9.78
C ASP A 82 5.63 -8.27 -10.51
N SER A 83 5.06 -8.33 -11.71
CA SER A 83 4.82 -7.13 -12.51
C SER A 83 3.65 -6.27 -11.98
N LEU A 84 2.77 -6.84 -11.17
CA LEU A 84 1.56 -6.19 -10.66
C LEU A 84 1.88 -5.20 -9.53
N GLU A 85 2.87 -5.47 -8.69
CA GLU A 85 3.29 -4.55 -7.63
C GLU A 85 3.81 -3.23 -8.20
N HIS A 86 4.36 -3.27 -9.41
CA HIS A 86 4.83 -2.08 -10.11
C HIS A 86 3.69 -1.24 -10.71
N LEU A 87 2.50 -1.82 -10.94
CA LEU A 87 1.36 -1.07 -11.48
C LEU A 87 0.83 -0.02 -10.51
N ILE A 88 1.17 -0.13 -9.21
CA ILE A 88 0.81 0.84 -8.18
C ILE A 88 1.23 2.27 -8.57
N VAL A 89 2.30 2.44 -9.36
CA VAL A 89 2.77 3.77 -9.80
C VAL A 89 1.77 4.53 -10.68
N HIS A 90 0.88 3.82 -11.36
CA HIS A 90 -0.11 4.42 -12.26
C HIS A 90 -1.40 4.81 -11.54
N LEU A 91 -1.71 4.14 -10.42
CA LEU A 91 -3.00 4.30 -9.73
C LEU A 91 -3.33 5.74 -9.32
N PRO A 92 -2.39 6.56 -8.80
CA PRO A 92 -2.70 7.93 -8.43
C PRO A 92 -3.13 8.79 -9.63
N TYR A 93 -2.44 8.65 -10.76
CA TYR A 93 -2.81 9.33 -12.00
C TYR A 93 -4.19 8.87 -12.49
N GLU A 94 -4.42 7.56 -12.52
CA GLU A 94 -5.68 6.96 -12.95
C GLU A 94 -6.84 7.42 -12.06
N ALA A 95 -6.66 7.47 -10.75
CA ALA A 95 -7.66 7.98 -9.81
C ALA A 95 -7.95 9.48 -10.02
N ARG A 96 -6.93 10.29 -10.30
CA ARG A 96 -7.13 11.72 -10.56
C ARG A 96 -7.97 11.98 -11.81
N VAL A 97 -7.77 11.19 -12.87
CA VAL A 97 -8.50 11.37 -14.15
C VAL A 97 -9.83 10.61 -14.18
N GLY A 98 -9.90 9.46 -13.51
CA GLY A 98 -11.06 8.56 -13.51
C GLY A 98 -12.06 8.81 -12.38
N GLY A 99 -11.65 9.52 -11.33
CA GLY A 99 -12.45 9.72 -10.13
C GLY A 99 -12.35 8.57 -9.11
N PRO A 100 -13.10 8.65 -8.00
CA PRO A 100 -13.09 7.62 -6.96
C PRO A 100 -13.60 6.27 -7.49
N VAL A 101 -13.02 5.19 -6.96
CA VAL A 101 -13.39 3.78 -7.24
C VAL A 101 -14.72 3.42 -6.60
#